data_AF-A0AAP6CYY3-F1
#
_entry.id   AF-A0AAP6CYY3-F1
#
_cell.length_a   1.000
_cell.length_b   1.000
_cell.length_c   1.000
_cell.angle_alpha   90.00
_cell.angle_beta   90.00
_cell.angle_gamma   90.00
#
_symmetry.space_group_name_H-M   'P 1'
#
loop_
_entity.id
_entity.type
_entity.pdbx_description
1 polymer ?
#
loop_
_entity_poly.entity_id
_entity_poly.type
_entity_poly.pdbx_seq_one_letter_code
_entity_poly.pdbx_strand_id
1 'polypeptide(L)'
;MARKIYEYNGMIGLPTIAKAYGMKQVTLSRRVRDMGMTIEEAVHTPVVKRGKKMENREIIKERVKRAVATSWTPLWKLALGIVVK
;
A
#
# COMPACT_ATOMS: atom_id res chain seq x y z
N MET A 1 14.31 12.64 -16.40
CA MET A 1 13.02 12.30 -17.04
C MET A 1 12.31 13.59 -17.41
N ALA A 2 11.92 13.78 -18.67
CA ALA A 2 11.18 14.96 -19.10
C ALA A 2 9.78 15.00 -18.43
N ARG A 3 9.32 16.19 -18.03
CA ARG A 3 7.93 16.38 -17.57
C ARG A 3 7.01 16.29 -18.79
N LYS A 4 6.27 15.19 -18.92
CA LYS A 4 5.24 15.05 -19.95
C LYS A 4 4.06 15.95 -19.55
N ILE A 5 3.75 16.92 -20.41
CA ILE A 5 2.57 17.77 -20.26
C ILE A 5 1.38 16.99 -20.81
N TYR A 6 0.31 16.93 -20.02
CA TYR A 6 -0.90 16.18 -20.34
C TYR A 6 -2.02 17.17 -20.54
N GLU A 7 -2.67 17.12 -21.69
CA GLU A 7 -3.81 17.97 -22.03
C GLU A 7 -5.02 17.09 -22.23
N TYR A 8 -6.13 17.44 -21.58
CA TYR A 8 -7.38 16.72 -21.73
C TYR A 8 -8.56 17.65 -21.48
N ASN A 9 -9.50 17.69 -22.43
CA ASN A 9 -10.72 18.51 -22.35
C ASN A 9 -10.44 20.00 -22.02
N GLY A 10 -9.43 20.59 -22.68
CA GLY A 10 -9.01 21.97 -22.44
C GLY A 10 -8.25 22.22 -21.13
N MET A 11 -8.06 21.18 -20.30
CA MET A 11 -7.30 21.27 -19.05
C MET A 11 -5.86 20.83 -19.27
N ILE A 12 -4.93 21.65 -18.78
CA ILE A 12 -3.49 21.38 -18.85
C ILE A 12 -3.01 20.87 -17.50
N GLY A 13 -2.36 19.72 -17.53
CA GLY A 13 -1.71 19.09 -16.40
C GLY A 13 -2.60 18.07 -15.66
N LEU A 14 -1.95 16.98 -15.25
CA LEU A 14 -2.55 15.96 -14.37
C LEU A 14 -3.19 16.52 -13.08
N PRO A 15 -2.63 17.53 -12.36
CA PRO A 15 -3.29 18.04 -11.15
C PRO A 15 -4.64 18.69 -11.45
N THR A 16 -4.73 19.46 -12.54
CA THR A 16 -5.96 20.15 -12.96
C THR A 16 -7.02 19.14 -13.38
N ILE A 17 -6.64 18.18 -14.22
CA ILE A 17 -7.52 17.10 -14.69
C ILE A 17 -8.01 16.28 -13.49
N ALA A 18 -7.12 15.84 -12.60
CA ALA A 18 -7.50 15.06 -11.42
C ALA A 18 -8.50 15.82 -10.53
N LYS A 19 -8.31 17.13 -10.33
CA LYS A 19 -9.21 17.96 -9.52
C LYS A 19 -10.60 18.08 -10.15
N ALA A 20 -10.67 18.26 -11.48
CA ALA A 20 -11.95 18.36 -12.20
C ALA A 20 -12.77 17.07 -12.11
N TYR A 21 -12.11 15.90 -12.14
CA TYR A 21 -12.77 14.60 -12.04
C TYR A 21 -12.88 14.05 -10.61
N GLY A 22 -12.58 14.86 -9.58
CA GLY A 22 -12.70 14.45 -8.17
C GLY A 22 -11.71 13.35 -7.74
N MET A 23 -10.60 13.20 -8.45
CA MET A 23 -9.59 12.17 -8.23
C MET A 23 -8.34 12.71 -7.53
N LYS A 24 -7.61 11.84 -6.83
CA LYS A 24 -6.29 12.21 -6.32
C LYS A 24 -5.29 12.24 -7.48
N GLN A 25 -4.48 13.30 -7.55
CA GLN A 25 -3.43 13.46 -8.57
C GLN A 25 -2.44 12.28 -8.58
N VAL A 26 -2.12 11.71 -7.42
CA VAL A 26 -1.28 10.51 -7.31
C VAL A 26 -1.91 9.30 -8.00
N THR A 27 -3.24 9.13 -7.88
CA THR A 27 -3.97 8.03 -8.53
C THR A 27 -3.94 8.16 -10.04
N LEU A 28 -4.23 9.36 -10.56
CA LEU A 28 -4.19 9.64 -12.00
C LEU A 28 -2.76 9.47 -12.55
N SER A 29 -1.76 9.99 -11.84
CA SER A 29 -0.36 9.86 -12.24
C SER A 29 0.09 8.39 -12.29
N ARG A 30 -0.31 7.57 -11.33
CA ARG A 30 -0.01 6.13 -11.32
C ARG A 30 -0.65 5.42 -12.52
N ARG A 31 -1.92 5.70 -12.82
CA ARG A 31 -2.62 5.11 -13.97
C ARG A 31 -1.92 5.42 -15.29
N VAL A 32 -1.50 6.67 -15.47
CA VAL A 32 -0.88 7.11 -16.73
C VAL A 32 0.59 6.69 -16.84
N ARG A 33 1.37 6.77 -15.75
CA ARG A 33 2.82 6.50 -15.79
C ARG A 33 3.18 5.03 -15.57
N ASP A 34 2.54 4.39 -14.59
CA ASP A 34 2.92 3.05 -14.16
C ASP A 34 2.06 1.99 -14.84
N MET A 35 0.78 2.29 -15.10
CA MET A 35 -0.14 1.38 -15.78
C MET A 35 -0.27 1.65 -17.28
N GLY A 36 0.36 2.71 -17.80
CA GLY A 36 0.35 3.04 -19.23
C GLY A 36 -1.01 3.43 -19.81
N MET A 37 -1.99 3.77 -18.97
CA MET A 37 -3.34 4.13 -19.40
C MET A 37 -3.37 5.50 -20.09
N THR A 38 -4.28 5.67 -21.04
CA THR A 38 -4.61 6.99 -21.59
C THR A 38 -5.32 7.85 -20.52
N ILE A 39 -5.36 9.18 -20.72
CA ILE A 39 -6.03 10.07 -19.75
C ILE A 39 -7.53 9.73 -19.64
N GLU A 40 -8.19 9.45 -20.76
CA GLU A 40 -9.60 9.03 -20.81
C GLU A 40 -9.85 7.78 -19.98
N GLU A 41 -9.14 6.70 -20.30
CA GLU A 41 -9.27 5.43 -19.56
C GLU A 41 -8.95 5.64 -18.08
N ALA A 42 -7.91 6.42 -17.78
CA ALA A 42 -7.49 6.68 -16.42
C ALA A 42 -8.52 7.48 -15.62
N VAL A 43 -9.34 8.30 -16.26
CA VAL A 43 -10.44 9.06 -15.62
C VAL A 43 -11.68 8.18 -15.44
N HIS A 44 -12.02 7.37 -16.44
CA HIS A 44 -13.22 6.52 -16.40
C HIS A 44 -13.04 5.24 -15.58
N THR A 45 -11.80 4.82 -15.30
CA THR A 45 -11.56 3.62 -14.50
C THR A 45 -12.03 3.82 -13.04
N PRO A 46 -12.91 2.96 -12.50
CA PRO A 46 -13.36 3.08 -11.11
C PRO A 46 -12.21 2.88 -10.12
N VAL A 47 -12.23 3.62 -9.01
CA VAL A 47 -11.24 3.46 -7.93
C VAL A 47 -11.68 2.31 -7.04
N VAL A 48 -11.07 1.15 -7.21
CA VAL A 48 -11.26 0.01 -6.30
C VAL A 48 -10.73 0.38 -4.91
N LYS A 49 -11.65 0.48 -3.94
CA LYS A 49 -11.27 0.64 -2.53
C LYS A 49 -10.55 -0.65 -2.11
N ARG A 50 -9.29 -0.54 -1.71
CA ARG A 50 -8.56 -1.67 -1.12
C ARG A 50 -9.38 -2.13 0.10
N GLY A 51 -9.74 -3.41 0.14
CA GLY A 51 -10.55 -3.97 1.24
C GLY A 51 -9.95 -3.68 2.61
N LYS A 52 -10.78 -3.69 3.67
CA LYS A 52 -10.31 -3.55 5.06
C LYS A 52 -9.14 -4.53 5.28
N LYS A 53 -8.09 -4.07 5.98
CA LYS A 53 -6.96 -4.91 6.41
C LYS A 53 -7.56 -6.17 7.05
N MET A 54 -7.27 -7.33 6.48
CA MET A 54 -7.82 -8.61 6.94
C MET A 54 -7.51 -8.81 8.42
N GLU A 55 -8.54 -9.15 9.19
CA GLU A 55 -8.49 -9.61 10.59
C GLU A 55 -7.46 -10.74 10.77
N ASN A 56 -7.28 -11.58 9.74
CA ASN A 56 -6.22 -12.59 9.67
C ASN A 56 -4.81 -12.05 9.91
N ARG A 57 -4.49 -10.79 9.56
CA ARG A 57 -3.15 -10.24 9.80
C ARG A 57 -2.89 -10.07 11.30
N GLU A 58 -3.91 -9.69 12.06
CA GLU A 58 -3.80 -9.52 13.52
C GLU A 58 -3.71 -10.88 14.21
N ILE A 59 -4.52 -11.84 13.76
CA ILE A 59 -4.43 -13.24 14.23
C ILE A 59 -3.05 -13.85 13.93
N ILE A 60 -2.51 -13.64 12.72
CA ILE A 60 -1.17 -14.12 12.35
C ILE A 60 -0.10 -13.46 13.23
N LYS A 61 -0.17 -12.14 13.44
CA LYS A 61 0.76 -11.43 14.33
C LYS A 61 0.73 -12.00 15.75
N GLU A 62 -0.46 -12.25 16.29
CA GLU A 62 -0.63 -12.78 17.64
C GLU A 62 -0.14 -14.22 17.76
N ARG A 63 -0.30 -15.04 16.71
CA ARG A 63 0.26 -16.40 16.65
C ARG A 63 1.78 -16.37 16.58
N VAL A 64 2.37 -15.49 15.76
CA VAL A 64 3.83 -15.33 15.68
C VAL A 64 4.38 -14.83 17.02
N LYS A 65 3.75 -13.85 17.66
CA LYS A 65 4.14 -13.33 18.98
C LYS A 65 4.13 -14.43 20.03
N ARG A 66 3.08 -15.26 20.07
CA ARG A 66 3.01 -16.42 20.96
C ARG A 66 4.08 -17.45 20.65
N ALA A 67 4.29 -17.81 19.39
CA ALA A 67 5.33 -18.75 19.00
C ALA A 67 6.74 -18.27 19.42
N VAL A 68 7.04 -16.98 19.26
CA VAL A 68 8.29 -16.38 19.74
C VAL A 68 8.35 -16.39 21.26
N ALA A 69 7.28 -16.05 21.98
CA ALA A 69 7.28 -16.14 23.44
C ALA A 69 7.51 -17.58 23.93
N THR A 70 6.93 -18.57 23.26
CA THR A 70 7.14 -19.99 23.57
C THR A 70 8.53 -20.46 23.16
N SER A 71 9.15 -19.91 22.10
CA SER A 71 10.53 -20.27 21.73
C SER A 71 11.55 -19.80 22.76
N TRP A 72 11.19 -18.85 23.63
CA TRP A 72 11.95 -18.50 24.85
C TRP A 72 11.67 -19.52 25.97
N THR A 73 11.66 -20.80 25.63
CA THR A 73 11.51 -21.90 26.58
C THR A 73 12.69 -21.92 27.57
N PRO A 74 12.48 -22.47 28.78
CA PRO A 74 13.52 -22.62 29.80
C PRO A 74 14.77 -23.34 29.28
N LEU A 75 14.64 -24.19 28.25
CA LEU A 75 15.76 -24.88 27.59
C LEU A 75 16.77 -23.93 26.93
N TRP A 76 16.30 -22.86 26.28
CA TRP A 76 17.21 -21.85 25.70
C TRP A 76 17.79 -20.93 26.77
N LYS A 77 17.03 -20.61 27.83
CA LYS A 77 17.58 -19.90 29.00
C LYS A 77 18.69 -20.71 29.68
N LEU A 78 18.50 -22.02 29.81
CA LEU A 78 19.52 -22.97 30.28
C LEU A 78 20.72 -23.00 29.33
N ALA A 79 20.50 -23.10 28.01
CA ALA A 79 21.58 -23.12 27.02
C ALA A 79 22.38 -21.80 26.96
N LEU A 80 21.75 -20.66 27.26
CA LEU A 80 22.40 -19.35 27.38
C LEU A 80 22.99 -19.09 28.77
N GLY A 81 22.92 -20.06 29.70
CA GLY A 81 23.50 -19.94 31.05
C GLY A 81 22.75 -18.99 31.99
N ILE A 82 21.52 -18.58 31.65
CA ILE A 82 20.70 -17.72 32.50
C ILE A 82 20.00 -18.61 33.55
N VAL A 83 20.62 -18.71 34.73
CA VAL A 83 20.05 -19.41 35.89
C VAL A 83 18.89 -18.57 36.44
N VAL A 84 17.66 -19.06 36.29
CA VAL A 84 16.49 -18.47 36.96
C VAL A 84 16.53 -18.95 38.41
N LYS A 85 16.80 -18.03 39.33
CA LYS A 85 16.97 -18.26 40.77
C LYS A 85 15.63 -18.55 41.45
#